data_AF-A0A9W8I1W6-F1
#
_entry.id   AF-A0A9W8I1W6-F1
#
_cell.length_a   1.000
_cell.length_b   1.000
_cell.length_c   1.000
_cell.angle_alpha   90.00
_cell.angle_beta   90.00
_cell.angle_gamma   90.00
#
_symmetry.space_group_name_H-M   'P 1'
#
loop_
_entity.id
_entity.type
_entity.pdbx_description
1 polymer ?
#
loop_
_entity_poly.entity_id
_entity_poly.type
_entity_poly.pdbx_seq_one_letter_code
_entity_poly.pdbx_strand_id
1 'polypeptide(L)'
;MKYKLRKLDDKEISDLQTKIADYSQPQAKTNSSNLKSMAPGANEADSVRLTESAINRLKHLSEKRKKTQYLRLRVDSGGCYGFSYMLDMTDEPEKDDIIVDRNGAKMVIDSFSLPLVRGATIDWQDRLIGQAFLVVANPQSSGGCGCGSSFEIKID
;
A
#
# COMPACT_ATOMS: atom_id res chain seq x y z
N MET A 1 -22.50 25.87 3.66
CA MET A 1 -23.40 24.77 3.25
C MET A 1 -23.56 23.82 4.44
N LYS A 2 -24.75 23.70 5.04
CA LYS A 2 -24.98 22.83 6.20
C LYS A 2 -25.48 21.47 5.70
N TYR A 3 -24.67 20.42 5.79
CA TYR A 3 -25.11 19.05 5.49
C TYR A 3 -25.97 18.54 6.64
N LYS A 4 -27.23 18.19 6.34
CA LYS A 4 -28.17 17.61 7.30
C LYS A 4 -27.99 16.09 7.26
N LEU A 5 -27.35 15.53 8.30
CA LEU A 5 -27.24 14.09 8.49
C LEU A 5 -28.65 13.51 8.70
N ARG A 6 -29.07 12.62 7.80
CA ARG A 6 -30.32 11.85 7.94
C ARG A 6 -30.04 10.68 8.87
N LYS A 7 -30.85 10.54 9.92
CA LYS A 7 -30.87 9.31 10.73
C LYS A 7 -31.54 8.22 9.90
N LEU A 8 -30.82 7.14 9.66
CA LEU A 8 -31.37 5.92 9.06
C LEU A 8 -32.25 5.23 10.11
N ASP A 9 -33.33 4.60 9.66
CA ASP A 9 -34.20 3.84 10.56
C ASP A 9 -33.62 2.44 10.87
N ASP A 10 -34.13 1.81 11.93
CA ASP A 10 -33.62 0.54 12.42
C ASP A 10 -33.75 -0.60 11.38
N LYS A 11 -34.67 -0.45 10.42
CA LYS A 11 -34.87 -1.41 9.33
C LYS A 11 -33.79 -1.27 8.25
N GLU A 12 -33.46 -0.05 7.86
CA GLU A 12 -32.35 0.23 6.93
C GLU A 12 -31.00 -0.21 7.52
N ILE A 13 -30.81 -0.05 8.83
CA ILE A 13 -29.59 -0.53 9.52
C ILE A 13 -29.52 -2.07 9.50
N SER A 14 -30.63 -2.76 9.77
CA SER A 14 -30.69 -4.22 9.73
C SER A 14 -30.42 -4.76 8.32
N ASP A 15 -31.01 -4.16 7.28
CA ASP A 15 -30.82 -4.59 5.89
C ASP A 15 -29.37 -4.39 5.41
N LEU A 16 -28.69 -3.34 5.90
CA LEU A 16 -27.27 -3.10 5.64
C LEU A 16 -26.39 -4.11 6.38
N GLN A 17 -26.73 -4.47 7.62
CA GLN A 17 -26.01 -5.49 8.38
C GLN A 17 -26.13 -6.88 7.74
N THR A 18 -27.32 -7.25 7.23
CA THR A 18 -27.53 -8.52 6.52
C THR A 18 -26.73 -8.56 5.21
N LYS A 19 -26.69 -7.47 4.44
CA LYS A 19 -25.89 -7.39 3.21
C LYS A 19 -24.39 -7.51 3.43
N ILE A 20 -23.88 -7.03 4.58
CA ILE A 20 -22.47 -7.17 4.95
C ILE A 20 -22.15 -8.62 5.38
N ALA A 21 -23.08 -9.30 6.04
CA ALA A 21 -22.90 -10.69 6.49
C ALA A 21 -22.84 -11.69 5.32
N ASP A 22 -23.63 -11.48 4.25
CA ASP A 22 -23.63 -12.34 3.06
C ASP A 22 -22.35 -12.23 2.21
N TYR A 23 -21.57 -11.15 2.38
CA TYR A 23 -20.27 -11.01 1.74
C TYR A 23 -19.17 -11.90 2.37
N SER A 24 -19.46 -12.56 3.49
CA SER A 24 -18.44 -13.25 4.32
C SER A 24 -18.41 -14.78 4.20
N GLN A 25 -18.95 -15.41 3.15
CA GLN A 25 -18.81 -16.87 2.96
C GLN A 25 -18.28 -17.27 1.56
N PRO A 26 -17.09 -17.90 1.48
CA PRO A 26 -16.59 -18.50 0.24
C PRO A 26 -17.15 -19.92 0.04
N GLN A 27 -17.87 -20.16 -1.06
CA GLN A 27 -18.27 -21.53 -1.44
C GLN A 27 -17.15 -22.22 -2.23
N ALA A 28 -16.53 -23.21 -1.57
CA ALA A 28 -15.53 -24.10 -2.15
C ALA A 28 -16.18 -25.33 -2.80
N LYS A 29 -15.89 -25.58 -4.08
CA LYS A 29 -15.91 -26.92 -4.69
C LYS A 29 -14.81 -26.99 -5.76
N THR A 30 -13.80 -27.83 -5.55
CA THR A 30 -13.40 -28.97 -6.42
C THR A 30 -12.05 -29.56 -5.99
N ASN A 31 -12.09 -30.84 -5.63
CA ASN A 31 -11.14 -31.97 -5.74
C ASN A 31 -9.62 -31.76 -5.65
N SER A 32 -9.05 -32.39 -4.63
CA SER A 32 -7.63 -32.67 -4.44
C SER A 32 -7.05 -33.59 -5.52
N SER A 33 -6.01 -33.13 -6.23
CA SER A 33 -4.79 -33.92 -6.45
C SER A 33 -3.70 -33.06 -7.11
N ASN A 34 -2.51 -33.10 -6.49
CA ASN A 34 -1.20 -32.69 -7.00
C ASN A 34 -0.86 -31.19 -7.19
N LEU A 35 0.08 -30.77 -6.32
CA LEU A 35 1.24 -29.90 -6.55
C LEU A 35 1.02 -28.47 -7.08
N LYS A 36 1.59 -27.55 -6.28
CA LYS A 36 2.27 -26.30 -6.67
C LYS A 36 1.43 -25.02 -6.59
N SER A 37 2.15 -23.96 -6.23
CA SER A 37 1.84 -22.52 -6.27
C SER A 37 1.20 -21.90 -5.03
N MET A 38 1.95 -20.92 -4.49
CA MET A 38 1.43 -19.76 -3.78
C MET A 38 0.14 -19.27 -4.44
N ALA A 39 -0.91 -19.06 -3.64
CA ALA A 39 -2.06 -18.29 -4.07
C ALA A 39 -2.22 -17.10 -3.13
N PRO A 40 -2.14 -15.86 -3.64
CA PRO A 40 -2.53 -14.67 -2.90
C PRO A 40 -4.05 -14.65 -2.73
N GLY A 41 -4.51 -14.51 -1.49
CA GLY A 41 -5.91 -14.23 -1.20
C GLY A 41 -6.29 -12.83 -1.70
N ALA A 42 -7.54 -12.71 -2.17
CA ALA A 42 -8.23 -11.50 -2.62
C ALA A 42 -7.65 -10.14 -2.13
N ASN A 43 -7.41 -9.24 -3.09
CA ASN A 43 -6.92 -7.84 -2.99
C ASN A 43 -5.39 -7.56 -3.06
N GLU A 44 -4.61 -8.33 -3.83
CA GLU A 44 -3.24 -7.90 -4.19
C GLU A 44 -3.15 -6.72 -5.19
N ALA A 45 -4.25 -6.38 -5.86
CA ALA A 45 -4.31 -5.21 -6.75
C ALA A 45 -4.31 -3.88 -5.96
N ASP A 46 -4.85 -3.89 -4.74
CA ASP A 46 -4.99 -2.68 -3.92
C ASP A 46 -3.82 -2.45 -2.97
N SER A 47 -3.08 -3.51 -2.61
CA SER A 47 -1.90 -3.37 -1.74
C SER A 47 -0.70 -2.79 -2.49
N VAL A 48 0.06 -1.91 -1.83
CA VAL A 48 1.39 -1.50 -2.31
C VAL A 48 2.31 -2.72 -2.40
N ARG A 49 3.12 -2.76 -3.46
CA ARG A 49 4.00 -3.87 -3.83
C ARG A 49 5.45 -3.49 -3.61
N LEU A 50 6.26 -4.47 -3.27
CA LEU A 50 7.71 -4.35 -3.18
C LEU A 50 8.36 -5.22 -4.25
N THR A 51 9.33 -4.69 -4.99
CA THR A 51 10.17 -5.50 -5.87
C THR A 51 11.11 -6.39 -5.05
N GLU A 52 11.69 -7.41 -5.69
CA GLU A 52 12.66 -8.30 -5.04
C GLU A 52 13.89 -7.54 -4.51
N SER A 53 14.39 -6.54 -5.26
CA SER A 53 15.51 -5.70 -4.84
C SER A 53 15.16 -4.91 -3.56
N ALA A 54 13.94 -4.35 -3.48
CA ALA A 54 13.47 -3.63 -2.31
C ALA A 54 13.31 -4.56 -1.09
N ILE A 55 12.75 -5.76 -1.29
CA ILE A 55 12.63 -6.79 -0.24
C ILE A 55 14.01 -7.16 0.30
N ASN A 56 14.93 -7.52 -0.59
CA ASN A 56 16.29 -7.92 -0.21
C ASN A 56 17.01 -6.80 0.54
N ARG A 57 16.83 -5.54 0.10
CA ARG A 57 17.43 -4.39 0.77
C ARG A 57 16.87 -4.20 2.17
N LEU A 58 15.56 -4.26 2.36
CA LEU A 58 14.94 -4.07 3.68
C LEU A 58 15.32 -5.17 4.67
N LYS A 59 15.39 -6.41 4.20
CA LYS A 59 15.89 -7.53 5.00
C LYS A 59 17.34 -7.30 5.43
N HIS A 60 18.21 -6.95 4.47
CA HIS A 60 19.61 -6.64 4.77
C HIS A 60 19.76 -5.50 5.79
N LEU A 61 18.96 -4.43 5.66
CA LEU A 61 18.97 -3.32 6.61
C LEU A 61 18.53 -3.77 8.02
N SER A 62 17.48 -4.59 8.11
CA SER A 62 17.00 -5.14 9.38
C SER A 62 18.03 -6.06 10.04
N GLU A 63 18.65 -6.95 9.28
CA GLU A 63 19.71 -7.85 9.74
C GLU A 63 20.93 -7.07 10.25
N LYS A 64 21.38 -6.08 9.48
CA LYS A 64 22.52 -5.22 9.83
C LYS A 64 22.29 -4.46 11.14
N ARG A 65 21.06 -4.02 11.39
CA ARG A 65 20.67 -3.29 12.61
C ARG A 65 20.31 -4.22 13.77
N LYS A 66 20.17 -5.54 13.53
CA LYS A 66 19.64 -6.52 14.49
C LYS A 66 18.29 -6.10 15.09
N LYS A 67 17.51 -5.35 14.33
CA LYS A 67 16.20 -4.80 14.70
C LYS A 67 15.37 -4.73 13.42
N THR A 68 14.07 -5.01 13.52
CA THR A 68 13.16 -4.81 12.39
C THR A 68 13.22 -3.34 11.96
N GLN A 69 13.39 -3.11 10.67
CA GLN A 69 13.34 -1.80 10.05
C GLN A 69 12.14 -1.77 9.12
N TYR A 70 11.41 -0.67 9.13
CA TYR A 70 10.27 -0.42 8.26
C TYR A 70 10.63 0.64 7.25
N LEU A 71 10.28 0.42 5.98
CA LEU A 71 10.20 1.50 5.01
C LEU A 71 8.89 2.24 5.22
N ARG A 72 8.93 3.53 5.52
CA ARG A 72 7.74 4.37 5.59
C ARG A 72 7.54 5.07 4.25
N LEU A 73 6.33 4.98 3.70
CA LEU A 73 5.88 5.79 2.57
C LEU A 73 4.80 6.76 3.03
N ARG A 74 5.06 8.05 2.79
CA ARG A 74 4.09 9.13 2.93
C ARG A 74 3.98 9.89 1.61
N VAL A 75 2.87 10.57 1.43
CA VAL A 75 2.65 11.52 0.35
C VAL A 75 2.45 12.89 0.98
N ASP A 76 3.23 13.86 0.54
CA ASP A 76 3.07 15.25 0.94
C ASP A 76 2.44 16.06 -0.19
N SER A 77 1.67 17.08 0.17
CA SER A 77 1.11 18.04 -0.78
C SER A 77 2.20 19.04 -1.17
N GLY A 78 2.72 18.95 -2.39
CA GLY A 78 3.81 19.77 -2.88
C GLY A 78 4.69 19.09 -3.94
N GLY A 79 5.66 19.84 -4.45
CA GLY A 79 6.54 19.41 -5.55
C GLY A 79 6.09 19.95 -6.91
N CYS A 80 6.91 19.74 -7.95
CA CYS A 80 6.68 20.34 -9.28
C CYS A 80 5.37 19.91 -9.96
N TYR A 81 4.77 18.80 -9.48
CA TYR A 81 3.60 18.13 -10.07
C TYR A 81 2.45 17.96 -9.06
N GLY A 82 2.49 18.66 -7.92
CA GLY A 82 1.38 18.68 -6.95
C GLY A 82 1.51 17.75 -5.74
N PHE A 83 2.01 16.52 -5.91
CA PHE A 83 2.30 15.60 -4.80
C PHE A 83 3.71 15.04 -4.86
N SER A 84 4.29 14.75 -3.70
CA SER A 84 5.64 14.17 -3.58
C SER A 84 5.66 12.96 -2.66
N TYR A 85 6.41 11.93 -3.06
CA TYR A 85 6.63 10.74 -2.25
C TYR A 85 7.75 11.00 -1.23
N MET A 86 7.49 10.62 0.01
CA MET A 86 8.46 10.67 1.09
C MET A 86 8.73 9.25 1.57
N LEU A 87 9.95 8.77 1.34
CA LEU A 87 10.39 7.41 1.67
C LEU A 87 11.50 7.48 2.72
N ASP A 88 11.20 7.03 3.93
CA ASP A 88 12.10 7.10 5.08
C ASP A 88 12.21 5.74 5.77
N MET A 89 13.32 5.47 6.46
CA MET A 89 13.44 4.30 7.33
C MET A 89 12.94 4.65 8.74
N THR A 90 12.10 3.80 9.32
CA THR A 90 11.65 3.92 10.72
C THR A 90 11.83 2.59 11.46
N ASP A 91 11.99 2.70 12.77
CA ASP A 91 12.11 1.58 13.68
C ASP A 91 10.76 1.01 14.12
N GLU A 92 9.72 1.84 14.11
CA GLU A 92 8.42 1.53 14.67
C GLU A 92 7.29 2.08 13.80
N PRO A 93 6.18 1.31 13.62
CA PRO A 93 4.96 1.81 13.02
C PRO A 93 4.23 2.77 13.98
N GLU A 94 3.50 3.72 13.41
CA GLU A 94 2.54 4.55 14.13
C GLU A 94 1.16 3.88 14.18
N LYS A 95 0.28 4.40 15.04
CA LYS A 95 -1.03 3.81 15.33
C LYS A 95 -1.92 3.64 14.09
N ASP A 96 -1.87 4.61 13.18
CA ASP A 96 -2.74 4.67 12.00
C ASP A 96 -2.02 4.22 10.72
N ASP A 97 -0.84 3.60 10.86
CA ASP A 97 -0.11 3.03 9.74
C ASP A 97 -0.70 1.68 9.32
N ILE A 98 -0.76 1.49 8.01
CA ILE A 98 -1.01 0.19 7.38
C ILE A 98 0.32 -0.51 7.18
N ILE A 99 0.46 -1.72 7.72
CA ILE A 99 1.66 -2.54 7.59
C ILE A 99 1.54 -3.43 6.35
N VAL A 100 2.53 -3.35 5.47
CA VAL A 100 2.75 -4.27 4.35
C VAL A 100 3.94 -5.15 4.68
N ASP A 101 3.72 -6.46 4.80
CA ASP A 101 4.78 -7.46 4.96
C ASP A 101 4.89 -8.30 3.68
N ARG A 102 6.09 -8.37 3.12
CA ARG A 102 6.43 -9.26 2.01
C ARG A 102 7.75 -9.97 2.33
N ASN A 103 7.65 -11.27 2.62
CA ASN A 103 8.81 -12.14 2.88
C ASN A 103 9.73 -11.61 4.02
N GLY A 104 9.14 -10.96 5.03
CA GLY A 104 9.87 -10.38 6.16
C GLY A 104 10.45 -8.99 5.91
N ALA A 105 10.31 -8.46 4.68
CA ALA A 105 10.49 -7.03 4.43
C ALA A 105 9.21 -6.30 4.83
N LYS A 106 9.35 -5.35 5.75
CA LYS A 106 8.20 -4.62 6.29
C LYS A 106 8.19 -3.17 5.83
N MET A 107 7.01 -2.71 5.50
CA MET A 107 6.72 -1.35 5.07
C MET A 107 5.51 -0.83 5.84
N VAL A 108 5.48 0.47 6.09
CA VAL A 108 4.38 1.18 6.72
C VAL A 108 3.93 2.31 5.81
N ILE A 109 2.63 2.52 5.74
CA ILE A 109 2.01 3.58 4.94
C ILE A 109 0.98 4.24 5.83
N ASP A 110 1.03 5.56 5.98
CA ASP A 110 0.00 6.24 6.75
C ASP A 110 -1.35 6.16 6.02
N SER A 111 -2.44 6.18 6.79
CA SER A 111 -3.79 6.04 6.26
C SER A 111 -4.21 7.14 5.27
N PHE A 112 -3.64 8.34 5.34
CA PHE A 112 -3.94 9.43 4.41
C PHE A 112 -3.25 9.22 3.05
N SER A 113 -2.04 8.66 3.06
CA SER A 113 -1.28 8.38 1.85
C SER A 113 -1.77 7.16 1.11
N LEU A 114 -2.28 6.13 1.82
CA LEU A 114 -2.67 4.86 1.21
C LEU A 114 -3.58 4.99 -0.04
N PRO A 115 -4.65 5.82 -0.05
CA PRO A 115 -5.48 6.00 -1.24
C PRO A 115 -4.72 6.55 -2.46
N LEU A 116 -3.66 7.34 -2.22
CA LEU A 116 -2.86 7.99 -3.25
C LEU A 116 -1.79 7.09 -3.86
N VAL A 117 -1.46 5.99 -3.18
CA VAL A 117 -0.43 5.03 -3.60
C VAL A 117 -0.98 3.62 -3.76
N ARG A 118 -2.31 3.48 -3.81
CA ARG A 118 -2.96 2.16 -3.91
C ARG A 118 -2.47 1.41 -5.16
N GLY A 119 -1.95 0.21 -4.94
CA GLY A 119 -1.36 -0.64 -5.99
C GLY A 119 -0.01 -0.15 -6.52
N ALA A 120 0.63 0.84 -5.89
CA ALA A 120 1.93 1.32 -6.30
C ALA A 120 3.03 0.27 -6.04
N THR A 121 4.11 0.33 -6.84
CA THR A 121 5.27 -0.55 -6.72
C THR A 121 6.48 0.25 -6.26
N ILE A 122 7.14 -0.23 -5.21
CA ILE A 122 8.35 0.35 -4.64
C ILE A 122 9.56 -0.51 -5.02
N ASP A 123 10.61 0.15 -5.46
CA ASP A 123 11.85 -0.46 -5.93
C ASP A 123 13.07 0.10 -5.19
N TRP A 124 14.14 -0.69 -5.09
CA TRP A 124 15.45 -0.22 -4.67
C TRP A 124 16.36 -0.14 -5.88
N GLN A 125 16.79 1.07 -6.23
CA GLN A 125 17.61 1.31 -7.42
C GLN A 125 18.98 1.88 -7.05
N ASP A 126 19.98 1.44 -7.80
CA ASP A 126 21.28 2.09 -7.85
C ASP A 126 21.30 3.08 -9.01
N ARG A 127 21.47 4.37 -8.69
CA ARG A 127 21.54 5.46 -9.67
C ARG A 127 22.91 6.12 -9.58
N LEU A 128 23.26 6.91 -10.61
CA LEU A 128 24.54 7.64 -10.65
C LEU A 128 24.78 8.52 -9.42
N ILE A 129 23.72 9.06 -8.83
CA ILE A 129 23.77 9.94 -7.65
C ILE A 129 23.63 9.18 -6.32
N GLY A 130 23.61 7.85 -6.36
CA GLY A 130 23.49 6.98 -5.20
C GLY A 130 22.30 6.02 -5.29
N GLN A 131 22.12 5.27 -4.20
CA GLN A 131 21.09 4.25 -4.10
C GLN A 131 19.90 4.77 -3.29
N ALA A 132 18.68 4.51 -3.77
CA ALA A 132 17.47 4.97 -3.12
C ALA A 132 16.28 4.02 -3.32
N PHE A 133 15.34 4.07 -2.38
CA PHE A 133 14.00 3.54 -2.59
C PHE A 133 13.20 4.52 -3.43
N LEU A 134 12.41 4.00 -4.38
CA LEU A 134 11.66 4.81 -5.32
C LEU A 134 10.30 4.17 -5.61
N VAL A 135 9.30 5.02 -5.82
CA VAL A 135 8.02 4.59 -6.39
C VAL A 135 8.20 4.51 -7.91
N VAL A 136 8.10 3.32 -8.49
CA VAL A 136 8.37 3.09 -9.93
C VAL A 136 7.11 2.91 -10.76
N ALA A 137 5.99 2.61 -10.12
CA ALA A 137 4.68 2.57 -10.75
C ALA A 137 3.62 2.97 -9.71
N ASN A 138 2.72 3.89 -10.07
CA ASN A 138 1.57 4.23 -9.24
C ASN A 138 0.32 4.30 -10.12
N PRO A 139 -0.63 3.33 -10.01
CA PRO A 139 -1.88 3.36 -10.76
C PRO A 139 -2.72 4.62 -10.54
N GLN A 140 -2.59 5.26 -9.37
CA GLN A 140 -3.32 6.48 -9.01
C GLN A 140 -2.73 7.75 -9.66
N SER A 141 -1.55 7.64 -10.26
CA SER A 141 -0.86 8.78 -10.87
C SER A 141 -1.24 8.95 -12.34
N SER A 142 -1.58 10.19 -12.73
CA SER A 142 -1.83 10.58 -14.14
C SER A 142 -0.55 10.94 -14.89
N GLY A 143 0.56 11.15 -14.17
CA GLY A 143 1.85 11.58 -14.69
C GLY A 143 2.77 12.02 -13.55
N GLY A 144 4.07 12.22 -13.83
CA GLY A 144 5.01 12.65 -12.81
C GLY A 144 6.35 13.15 -13.35
N CYS A 145 7.20 13.59 -12.42
CA CYS A 145 8.54 14.09 -12.74
C CYS A 145 9.44 12.94 -13.21
N GLY A 146 10.32 13.19 -14.19
CA GLY A 146 11.24 12.19 -14.73
C GLY A 146 12.20 11.55 -13.70
N CYS A 147 12.38 12.16 -12.54
CA CYS A 147 13.16 11.58 -11.44
C CYS A 147 12.36 10.60 -10.55
N GLY A 148 11.02 10.61 -10.62
CA GLY A 148 10.12 9.70 -9.89
C GLY A 148 9.76 10.13 -8.45
N SER A 149 10.15 11.33 -8.01
CA SER A 149 9.87 11.81 -6.64
C SER A 149 8.52 12.52 -6.48
N SER A 150 7.90 12.97 -7.58
CA SER A 150 6.66 13.76 -7.56
C SER A 150 5.72 13.34 -8.68
N PHE A 151 4.41 13.49 -8.45
CA PHE A 151 3.36 13.00 -9.34
C PHE A 151 2.06 13.81 -9.24
N GLU A 152 1.24 13.71 -10.27
CA GLU A 152 -0.14 14.18 -10.31
C GLU A 152 -1.11 13.02 -10.06
N ILE A 153 -2.24 13.30 -9.41
CA ILE A 153 -3.31 12.33 -9.16
C ILE A 153 -4.29 12.33 -10.35
N LYS A 154 -4.77 11.14 -10.74
CA LYS A 154 -5.91 11.02 -11.66
C LYS A 154 -7.18 11.54 -10.99
N ILE A 155 -7.73 12.63 -11.53
CA ILE A 155 -9.07 13.11 -11.20
C ILE A 155 -10.00 12.55 -12.26
N ASP A 156 -10.81 11.54 -11.90
CA ASP A 156 -11.91 11.04 -12.73
C ASP A 156 -13.19 11.85 -12.48
#